data_AF-A0A7W9EEE2-F1
#
_entry.id   AF-A0A7W9EEE2-F1
#
_cell.length_a   1.000
_cell.length_b   1.000
_cell.length_c   1.000
_cell.angle_alpha   90.00
_cell.angle_beta   90.00
_cell.angle_gamma   90.00
#
_symmetry.space_group_name_H-M   'P 1'
#
loop_
_entity.id
_entity.type
_entity.pdbx_description
1 polymer ?
#
loop_
_entity_poly.entity_id
_entity_poly.type
_entity_poly.pdbx_seq_one_letter_code
_entity_poly.pdbx_strand_id
1 'polypeptide(L)'
;MAGAYALAELMCGIGAGRFFEAERAEPDAFIVVRPILLFGLILIIRRWNGAARWGGVVAALALALITEIILLSRLGGFDARSFAVQLASALLLAGLLDALVQAAGRLGRWAGMLLAAPLAAALIWAQPLAFIQTMAEPWLSPTPEKLAKLPPLVVVTGLPIVRGEGDIGALLSGTAAPAESWRWLERHFRTTPVDFVTPEALAGRGLLLLAQPRTLQPQELVAIDDWLRSGGRALVLADPALHWDSRYPLGDPRAPPPMSLLDPLMTRWGVRLDQGEPGPVIMDVVVAGRRWRVAMDAAGVFVATGEGCRAESDGRLARCTVGDGQVLLVADADLMADRLWVAAGADGAARVRRLADNGPVLGAWLDSLGGISRDRGAEAVRWFAPGVSWLTALALACIPALFALIAGLFMRFWPRSRAA
;
A
#
# COMPACT_ATOMS: atom_id res chain seq x y z
N MET A 1 1.38 -6.42 35.32
CA MET A 1 1.13 -5.13 34.62
C MET A 1 1.63 -5.20 33.18
N ALA A 2 2.91 -5.49 32.94
CA ALA A 2 3.44 -5.65 31.58
C ALA A 2 2.62 -6.64 30.71
N GLY A 3 2.29 -7.83 31.22
CA GLY A 3 1.44 -8.80 30.50
C GLY A 3 0.05 -8.28 30.13
N ALA A 4 -0.60 -7.55 31.05
CA ALA A 4 -1.91 -6.94 30.79
C ALA A 4 -1.82 -5.81 29.75
N TYR A 5 -0.76 -5.00 29.81
CA TYR A 5 -0.49 -3.95 28.83
C TYR A 5 -0.29 -4.53 27.43
N ALA A 6 0.59 -5.53 27.30
CA ALA A 6 0.89 -6.16 26.01
C ALA A 6 -0.36 -6.80 25.39
N LEU A 7 -1.17 -7.50 26.19
CA LEU A 7 -2.43 -8.07 25.71
C LEU A 7 -3.43 -7.00 25.29
N ALA A 8 -3.55 -5.91 26.06
CA ALA A 8 -4.43 -4.79 25.70
C ALA A 8 -3.99 -4.12 24.39
N GLU A 9 -2.68 -3.88 24.20
CA GLU A 9 -2.14 -3.32 22.97
C GLU A 9 -2.42 -4.21 21.76
N LEU A 10 -2.18 -5.52 21.91
CA LEU A 10 -2.46 -6.50 20.87
C LEU A 10 -3.95 -6.52 20.48
N MET A 11 -4.86 -6.63 21.46
CA MET A 11 -6.29 -6.70 21.20
C MET A 11 -6.86 -5.39 20.64
N CYS A 12 -6.50 -4.26 21.24
CA CYS A 12 -6.99 -2.96 20.80
C CYS A 12 -6.40 -2.57 19.44
N GLY A 13 -5.13 -2.89 19.16
CA GLY A 13 -4.51 -2.63 17.86
C GLY A 13 -5.20 -3.41 16.74
N ILE A 14 -5.47 -4.70 16.96
CA ILE A 14 -6.23 -5.54 16.03
C ILE A 14 -7.62 -4.97 15.76
N GLY A 15 -8.35 -4.59 16.81
CA GLY A 15 -9.71 -4.06 16.71
C GLY A 15 -9.78 -2.69 16.02
N ALA A 16 -8.87 -1.76 16.36
CA ALA A 16 -8.86 -0.42 15.80
C ALA A 16 -8.41 -0.39 14.33
N GLY A 17 -7.51 -1.29 13.94
CA GLY A 17 -6.93 -1.30 12.59
C GLY A 17 -7.73 -2.03 11.52
N ARG A 18 -8.90 -2.62 11.85
CA ARG A 18 -9.63 -3.57 10.96
C ARG A 18 -8.66 -4.59 10.34
N PHE A 19 -7.70 -5.03 11.16
CA PHE A 19 -6.43 -5.60 10.72
C PHE A 19 -6.62 -6.87 9.88
N PHE A 20 -7.61 -7.68 10.24
CA PHE A 20 -7.98 -8.90 9.51
C PHE A 20 -8.89 -8.66 8.30
N GLU A 21 -9.67 -7.58 8.28
CA GLU A 21 -10.55 -7.25 7.14
C GLU A 21 -9.74 -6.73 5.95
N ALA A 22 -8.65 -6.02 6.22
CA ALA A 22 -7.77 -5.47 5.18
C ALA A 22 -6.61 -6.42 4.81
N GLU A 23 -6.43 -7.54 5.53
CA GLU A 23 -5.28 -8.46 5.39
C GLU A 23 -3.90 -7.75 5.42
N ARG A 24 -3.79 -6.69 6.22
CA ARG A 24 -2.56 -5.88 6.34
C ARG A 24 -1.73 -6.35 7.52
N ALA A 25 -0.48 -6.73 7.27
CA ALA A 25 0.52 -7.09 8.28
C ALA A 25 1.42 -5.90 8.61
N GLU A 26 0.84 -4.80 9.10
CA GLU A 26 1.58 -3.57 9.40
C GLU A 26 1.53 -3.22 10.89
N PRO A 27 2.62 -2.67 11.45
CA PRO A 27 2.62 -2.29 12.86
C PRO A 27 1.79 -1.03 13.14
N ASP A 28 1.37 -0.30 12.10
CA ASP A 28 0.69 1.00 12.19
C ASP A 28 -0.57 0.94 13.08
N ALA A 29 -1.29 -0.18 13.06
CA ALA A 29 -2.47 -0.41 13.88
C ALA A 29 -2.18 -0.35 15.40
N PHE A 30 -0.99 -0.79 15.85
CA PHE A 30 -0.60 -0.78 17.26
C PHE A 30 -0.10 0.61 17.69
N ILE A 31 0.55 1.33 16.77
CA ILE A 31 1.05 2.70 17.02
C ILE A 31 -0.08 3.66 17.40
N VAL A 32 -1.27 3.50 16.81
CA VAL A 32 -2.44 4.36 17.10
C VAL A 32 -2.93 4.20 18.54
N VAL A 33 -2.88 2.98 19.08
CA VAL A 33 -3.44 2.66 20.40
C VAL A 33 -2.42 2.88 21.53
N ARG A 34 -1.14 2.66 21.23
CA ARG A 34 -0.03 2.70 22.19
C ARG A 34 0.02 3.99 23.04
N PRO A 35 -0.17 5.22 22.52
CA PRO A 35 -0.22 6.44 23.34
C PRO A 35 -1.25 6.40 24.47
N ILE A 36 -2.45 5.88 24.19
CA ILE A 36 -3.56 5.81 25.15
C ILE A 36 -3.22 4.82 26.26
N LEU A 37 -2.69 3.65 25.89
CA LEU A 37 -2.31 2.61 26.85
C LEU A 37 -1.11 3.02 27.69
N LEU A 38 -0.10 3.67 27.10
CA LEU A 38 1.06 4.20 27.82
C LEU A 38 0.64 5.25 28.85
N PHE A 39 -0.25 6.17 28.47
CA PHE A 39 -0.77 7.16 29.40
C PHE A 39 -1.51 6.50 30.57
N GLY A 40 -2.39 5.54 30.29
CA GLY A 40 -3.08 4.75 31.32
C GLY A 40 -2.11 4.02 32.26
N LEU A 41 -1.08 3.37 31.71
CA LEU A 41 -0.03 2.70 32.48
C LEU A 41 0.69 3.68 33.42
N ILE A 42 1.15 4.82 32.89
CA ILE A 42 1.86 5.87 33.64
C ILE A 42 1.00 6.39 34.80
N LEU A 43 -0.30 6.59 34.59
CA LEU A 43 -1.22 7.01 35.66
C LEU A 43 -1.33 5.97 36.78
N ILE A 44 -1.33 4.67 36.46
CA ILE A 44 -1.41 3.60 37.47
C ILE A 44 -0.12 3.54 38.29
N ILE A 45 1.04 3.66 37.65
CA ILE A 45 2.36 3.55 38.31
C ILE A 45 2.93 4.90 38.79
N ARG A 46 2.16 5.99 38.71
CA ARG A 46 2.63 7.36 39.02
C ARG A 46 3.22 7.54 40.43
N ARG A 47 2.84 6.67 41.38
CA ARG A 47 3.31 6.70 42.77
C ARG A 47 4.56 5.85 43.02
N TRP A 48 5.02 5.11 42.01
CA TRP A 48 6.24 4.31 42.13
C TRP A 48 7.47 5.21 42.10
N ASN A 49 8.59 4.72 42.63
CA ASN A 49 9.86 5.42 42.47
C ASN A 49 10.27 5.45 40.98
N GLY A 50 11.16 6.38 40.63
CA GLY A 50 11.54 6.62 39.23
C GLY A 50 12.05 5.36 38.51
N ALA A 51 12.91 4.59 39.16
CA ALA A 51 13.51 3.37 38.61
C ALA A 51 12.46 2.27 38.37
N ALA A 52 11.60 1.98 39.35
CA ALA A 52 10.56 0.95 39.22
C ALA A 52 9.53 1.31 38.14
N ARG A 53 9.22 2.61 38.01
CA ARG A 53 8.30 3.10 36.99
C ARG A 53 8.86 2.92 35.58
N TRP A 54 10.09 3.37 35.34
CA TRP A 54 10.74 3.18 34.05
C TRP A 54 10.99 1.70 33.75
N GLY A 55 11.34 0.90 34.76
CA GLY A 55 11.38 -0.56 34.63
C GLY A 55 10.04 -1.16 34.21
N GLY A 56 8.92 -0.67 34.77
CA GLY A 56 7.57 -1.07 34.40
C GLY A 56 7.19 -0.68 32.96
N VAL A 57 7.52 0.53 32.53
CA VAL A 57 7.30 1.01 31.15
C VAL A 57 8.12 0.20 30.15
N VAL A 58 9.42 0.03 30.41
CA VAL A 58 10.32 -0.74 29.53
C VAL A 58 9.87 -2.19 29.43
N ALA A 59 9.50 -2.83 30.55
CA ALA A 59 9.00 -4.20 30.54
C ALA A 59 7.67 -4.33 29.78
N ALA A 60 6.78 -3.35 29.89
CA ALA A 60 5.52 -3.32 29.16
C ALA A 60 5.74 -3.17 27.64
N LEU A 61 6.58 -2.22 27.23
CA LEU A 61 6.92 -1.99 25.83
C LEU A 61 7.68 -3.16 25.22
N ALA A 62 8.66 -3.73 25.93
CA ALA A 62 9.41 -4.89 25.46
C ALA A 62 8.49 -6.09 25.22
N LEU A 63 7.56 -6.34 26.14
CA LEU A 63 6.64 -7.45 25.99
C LEU A 63 5.62 -7.22 24.86
N ALA A 64 5.09 -6.00 24.72
CA ALA A 64 4.22 -5.63 23.61
C ALA A 64 4.95 -5.81 22.26
N LEU A 65 6.20 -5.34 22.17
CA LEU A 65 7.03 -5.50 20.98
C LEU A 65 7.28 -6.98 20.64
N ILE A 66 7.54 -7.83 21.64
CA ILE A 66 7.69 -9.28 21.41
C ILE A 66 6.41 -9.86 20.83
N THR A 67 5.23 -9.51 21.37
CA THR A 67 3.95 -10.01 20.84
C THR A 67 3.70 -9.56 19.40
N GLU A 68 4.02 -8.30 19.07
CA GLU A 68 3.89 -7.77 17.71
C GLU A 68 4.88 -8.42 16.74
N ILE A 69 6.13 -8.63 17.15
CA ILE A 69 7.14 -9.31 16.33
C ILE A 69 6.67 -10.73 16.01
N ILE A 70 6.13 -11.47 16.99
CA ILE A 70 5.60 -12.82 16.75
C ILE A 70 4.42 -12.76 15.77
N LEU A 71 3.47 -11.84 15.98
CA LEU A 71 2.32 -11.71 15.10
C LEU A 71 2.75 -11.37 13.66
N LEU A 72 3.53 -10.30 13.49
CA LEU A 72 3.90 -9.77 12.19
C LEU A 72 4.91 -10.66 11.45
N SER A 73 5.82 -11.35 12.15
CA SER A 73 6.70 -12.33 11.52
C SER A 73 5.91 -13.51 10.94
N ARG A 74 4.88 -13.98 11.64
CA ARG A 74 4.00 -15.06 11.15
C ARG A 74 3.15 -14.64 9.97
N LEU A 75 2.71 -13.38 9.95
CA LEU A 75 1.92 -12.83 8.85
C LEU A 75 2.78 -12.35 7.66
N GLY A 76 4.11 -12.35 7.77
CA GLY A 76 5.03 -11.92 6.69
C GLY A 76 5.26 -10.40 6.60
N GLY A 77 4.96 -9.66 7.67
CA GLY A 77 5.07 -8.20 7.75
C GLY A 77 6.23 -7.65 8.60
N PHE A 78 7.14 -8.51 9.05
CA PHE A 78 8.25 -8.10 9.92
C PHE A 78 9.25 -7.16 9.22
N ASP A 79 9.64 -6.09 9.91
CA ASP A 79 10.77 -5.22 9.54
C ASP A 79 11.43 -4.63 10.76
N ALA A 80 12.71 -4.96 10.93
CA ALA A 80 13.52 -4.49 12.05
C ALA A 80 13.57 -2.96 12.13
N ARG A 81 13.61 -2.25 10.98
CA ARG A 81 13.71 -0.78 10.98
C ARG A 81 12.43 -0.14 11.52
N SER A 82 11.25 -0.55 11.03
CA SER A 82 9.97 -0.09 11.56
C SER A 82 9.85 -0.31 13.06
N PHE A 83 10.28 -1.47 13.57
CA PHE A 83 10.21 -1.77 15.01
C PHE A 83 11.19 -0.93 15.85
N ALA A 84 12.41 -0.69 15.36
CA ALA A 84 13.37 0.17 16.04
C ALA A 84 12.85 1.61 16.17
N VAL A 85 12.28 2.16 15.09
CA VAL A 85 11.68 3.51 15.10
C VAL A 85 10.50 3.58 16.06
N GLN A 86 9.64 2.56 16.07
CA GLN A 86 8.52 2.47 17.00
C GLN A 86 8.93 2.39 18.47
N LEU A 87 9.96 1.61 18.79
CA LEU A 87 10.45 1.52 20.17
C LEU A 87 11.02 2.87 20.63
N ALA A 88 11.81 3.52 19.77
CA ALA A 88 12.38 4.84 20.06
C ALA A 88 11.29 5.90 20.27
N SER A 89 10.27 5.95 19.40
CA SER A 89 9.16 6.89 19.51
C SER A 89 8.29 6.62 20.74
N ALA A 90 8.05 5.35 21.07
CA ALA A 90 7.31 4.95 22.26
C ALA A 90 8.02 5.33 23.56
N LEU A 91 9.34 5.13 23.64
CA LEU A 91 10.14 5.54 24.80
C LEU A 91 10.18 7.07 24.97
N LEU A 92 10.32 7.80 23.87
CA LEU A 92 10.27 9.27 23.87
C LEU A 92 8.90 9.76 24.37
N LEU A 93 7.82 9.24 23.82
CA LEU A 93 6.46 9.58 24.22
C LEU A 93 6.21 9.24 25.70
N ALA A 94 6.64 8.06 26.15
CA ALA A 94 6.53 7.67 27.55
C ALA A 94 7.26 8.66 28.47
N GLY A 95 8.44 9.14 28.08
CA GLY A 95 9.18 10.15 28.82
C GLY A 95 8.47 11.49 28.91
N LEU A 96 7.90 11.96 27.80
CA LEU A 96 7.11 13.20 27.75
C LEU A 96 5.86 13.11 28.62
N LEU A 97 5.09 12.03 28.49
CA LEU A 97 3.89 11.78 29.30
C LEU A 97 4.23 11.64 30.79
N ASP A 98 5.33 10.96 31.12
CA ASP A 98 5.77 10.78 32.49
C ASP A 98 6.18 12.10 33.16
N ALA A 99 6.98 12.91 32.45
CA ALA A 99 7.37 14.23 32.90
C ALA A 99 6.14 15.13 33.13
N LEU A 100 5.17 15.07 32.22
CA LEU A 100 3.93 15.82 32.30
C LEU A 100 3.09 15.40 33.51
N VAL A 101 2.89 14.10 33.73
CA VAL A 101 2.13 13.57 34.86
C VAL A 101 2.79 13.93 36.20
N GLN A 102 4.12 13.90 36.27
CA GLN A 102 4.85 14.27 37.48
C GLN A 102 4.86 15.77 37.76
N ALA A 103 4.97 16.60 36.71
CA ALA A 103 4.84 18.04 36.84
C ALA A 103 3.43 18.42 37.34
N ALA A 104 2.38 17.80 36.77
CA ALA A 104 1.00 17.98 37.22
C ALA A 104 0.79 17.60 38.69
N GLY A 105 1.45 16.52 39.14
CA GLY A 105 1.43 16.10 40.54
C GLY A 105 2.01 17.12 41.52
N ARG A 106 2.92 17.99 41.06
CA ARG A 106 3.55 19.05 41.88
C ARG A 106 2.72 20.34 41.97
N LEU A 107 1.90 20.64 40.96
CA LEU A 107 1.12 21.89 40.87
C LEU A 107 -0.26 21.83 41.58
N GLY A 108 -0.58 20.75 42.31
CA GLY A 108 -1.88 20.56 42.96
C GLY A 108 -2.94 19.98 42.01
N ARG A 109 -3.94 19.26 42.57
CA ARG A 109 -4.85 18.38 41.81
C ARG A 109 -5.64 19.08 40.69
N TRP A 110 -6.08 20.32 40.91
CA TRP A 110 -6.91 21.06 39.95
C TRP A 110 -6.09 21.80 38.89
N ALA A 111 -5.07 22.56 39.31
CA ALA A 111 -4.20 23.30 38.39
C ALA A 111 -3.34 22.37 37.51
N GLY A 112 -2.84 21.26 38.08
CA GLY A 112 -2.12 20.25 37.33
C GLY A 112 -2.98 19.56 36.28
N MET A 113 -4.26 19.29 36.59
CA MET A 113 -5.17 18.61 35.64
C MET A 113 -5.59 19.54 34.50
N LEU A 114 -5.82 20.83 34.76
CA LEU A 114 -6.16 21.82 33.74
C LEU A 114 -5.04 22.06 32.71
N LEU A 115 -3.77 21.94 33.12
CA LEU A 115 -2.62 22.14 32.24
C LEU A 115 -2.16 20.84 31.56
N ALA A 116 -2.17 19.71 32.28
CA ALA A 116 -1.66 18.45 31.76
C ALA A 116 -2.67 17.69 30.88
N ALA A 117 -3.97 17.82 31.12
CA ALA A 117 -4.98 17.16 30.30
C ALA A 117 -4.96 17.60 28.82
N PRO A 118 -4.92 18.91 28.47
CA PRO A 118 -4.85 19.33 27.07
C PRO A 118 -3.52 18.97 26.43
N LEU A 119 -2.40 19.01 27.17
CA LEU A 119 -1.09 18.63 26.62
C LEU A 119 -0.96 17.11 26.43
N ALA A 120 -1.51 16.31 27.34
CA ALA A 120 -1.59 14.86 27.18
C ALA A 120 -2.53 14.51 26.03
N ALA A 121 -3.68 15.19 25.92
CA ALA A 121 -4.57 15.03 24.78
C ALA A 121 -3.86 15.41 23.47
N ALA A 122 -3.10 16.51 23.43
CA ALA A 122 -2.30 16.87 22.27
C ALA A 122 -1.24 15.81 21.95
N LEU A 123 -0.51 15.28 22.93
CA LEU A 123 0.49 14.22 22.71
C LEU A 123 -0.12 12.87 22.27
N ILE A 124 -1.36 12.60 22.65
CA ILE A 124 -2.10 11.36 22.31
C ILE A 124 -2.79 11.48 20.95
N TRP A 125 -3.38 12.64 20.65
CA TRP A 125 -4.25 12.86 19.49
C TRP A 125 -3.61 13.66 18.35
N ALA A 126 -2.58 14.46 18.61
CA ALA A 126 -1.72 14.94 17.54
C ALA A 126 -0.97 13.71 17.06
N GLN A 127 -1.53 13.00 16.08
CA GLN A 127 -0.86 11.97 15.30
C GLN A 127 0.43 12.61 14.77
N PRO A 128 1.59 12.49 15.46
CA PRO A 128 2.70 13.40 15.21
C PRO A 128 3.22 13.17 13.79
N LEU A 129 3.12 11.92 13.33
CA LEU A 129 3.47 11.51 11.98
C LEU A 129 2.51 12.04 10.91
N ALA A 130 1.18 11.99 11.13
CA ALA A 130 0.22 12.51 10.17
C ALA A 130 0.26 14.05 10.08
N PHE A 131 0.46 14.73 11.22
CA PHE A 131 0.67 16.19 11.28
C PHE A 131 2.00 16.60 10.62
N ILE A 132 3.09 15.86 10.85
CA ILE A 132 4.36 16.08 10.15
C ILE A 132 4.19 15.82 8.64
N GLN A 133 3.47 14.78 8.23
CA GLN A 133 3.22 14.46 6.81
C GLN A 133 2.38 15.53 6.11
N THR A 134 1.27 15.97 6.71
CA THR A 134 0.41 17.04 6.16
C THR A 134 1.09 18.41 6.14
N MET A 135 1.87 18.76 7.16
CA MET A 135 2.66 20.00 7.16
C MET A 135 3.85 19.95 6.18
N ALA A 136 4.34 18.75 5.85
CA ALA A 136 5.39 18.54 4.85
C ALA A 136 4.86 18.46 3.41
N GLU A 137 3.58 18.17 3.18
CA GLU A 137 2.98 18.03 1.84
C GLU A 137 3.23 19.23 0.90
N PRO A 138 3.09 20.50 1.34
CA PRO A 138 3.42 21.66 0.50
C PRO A 138 4.90 21.70 0.09
N TRP A 139 5.80 21.17 0.92
CA TRP A 139 7.24 21.08 0.66
C TRP A 139 7.64 19.81 -0.11
N LEU A 140 6.76 18.81 -0.16
CA LEU A 140 6.91 17.53 -0.86
C LEU A 140 6.29 17.55 -2.26
N SER A 141 5.37 18.47 -2.53
CA SER A 141 4.84 18.76 -3.86
C SER A 141 6.02 18.89 -4.83
N PRO A 142 6.12 18.02 -5.86
CA PRO A 142 7.30 17.98 -6.69
C PRO A 142 7.47 19.33 -7.38
N THR A 143 8.59 19.99 -7.12
CA THR A 143 8.93 21.23 -7.81
C THR A 143 8.96 20.96 -9.32
N PRO A 144 8.70 21.97 -10.17
CA PRO A 144 8.82 21.82 -11.63
C PRO A 144 10.17 21.21 -12.06
N GLU A 145 11.24 21.49 -11.30
CA GLU A 145 12.56 20.90 -11.50
C GLU A 145 12.64 19.40 -11.17
N LYS A 146 11.93 18.92 -10.14
CA LYS A 146 11.80 17.48 -9.85
C LYS A 146 10.95 16.77 -10.90
N LEU A 147 9.87 17.40 -11.37
CA LEU A 147 9.01 16.88 -12.45
C LEU A 147 9.80 16.70 -13.77
N ALA A 148 10.70 17.64 -14.08
CA ALA A 148 11.54 17.55 -15.28
C ALA A 148 12.52 16.36 -15.28
N LYS A 149 12.86 15.82 -14.10
CA LYS A 149 13.75 14.66 -13.92
C LYS A 149 13.02 13.33 -13.92
N LEU A 150 11.68 13.33 -14.00
CA LEU A 150 10.89 12.09 -14.04
C LEU A 150 11.10 11.37 -15.39
N PRO A 151 11.13 10.03 -15.38
CA PRO A 151 11.29 9.27 -16.61
C PRO A 151 10.10 9.51 -17.56
N PRO A 152 10.35 9.69 -18.87
CA PRO A 152 9.28 9.89 -19.84
C PRO A 152 8.47 8.59 -20.00
N LEU A 153 7.15 8.73 -20.04
CA LEU A 153 6.22 7.63 -20.25
C LEU A 153 5.18 8.04 -21.30
N VAL A 154 5.17 7.36 -22.44
CA VAL A 154 4.07 7.49 -23.40
C VAL A 154 2.90 6.66 -22.89
N VAL A 155 1.70 7.22 -22.89
CA VAL A 155 0.50 6.48 -22.50
C VAL A 155 -0.51 6.52 -23.63
N VAL A 156 -0.99 5.35 -24.04
CA VAL A 156 -2.07 5.19 -25.01
C VAL A 156 -3.16 4.38 -24.32
N THR A 157 -4.35 4.95 -24.22
CA THR A 157 -5.45 4.33 -23.47
C THR A 157 -6.81 4.71 -24.03
N GLY A 158 -7.73 3.75 -24.05
CA GLY A 158 -9.15 3.98 -24.29
C GLY A 158 -9.93 4.15 -22.99
N LEU A 159 -9.30 3.95 -21.83
CA LEU A 159 -9.92 4.08 -20.52
C LEU A 159 -10.11 5.56 -20.16
N PRO A 160 -11.19 5.92 -19.46
CA PRO A 160 -11.44 7.28 -19.01
C PRO A 160 -10.61 7.63 -17.76
N ILE A 161 -9.31 7.36 -17.77
CA ILE A 161 -8.41 7.57 -16.62
C ILE A 161 -7.76 8.96 -16.60
N VAL A 162 -7.56 9.57 -17.78
CA VAL A 162 -6.85 10.87 -17.91
C VAL A 162 -7.76 12.05 -17.54
N ARG A 163 -8.99 12.02 -18.06
CA ARG A 163 -10.08 12.94 -17.74
C ARG A 163 -11.29 12.02 -17.63
N GLY A 164 -11.82 11.83 -16.42
CA GLY A 164 -12.93 10.91 -16.15
C GLY A 164 -14.12 11.13 -17.08
N GLU A 165 -15.09 10.22 -17.07
CA GLU A 165 -16.25 10.34 -17.95
C GLU A 165 -17.13 11.54 -17.56
N GLY A 166 -17.20 12.52 -18.47
CA GLY A 166 -17.72 13.85 -18.17
C GLY A 166 -18.32 14.52 -19.38
N ASP A 167 -19.41 15.26 -19.19
CA ASP A 167 -19.69 16.40 -20.05
C ASP A 167 -18.89 17.62 -19.54
N ILE A 168 -18.98 18.75 -20.24
CA ILE A 168 -18.28 19.97 -19.83
C ILE A 168 -18.74 20.41 -18.43
N GLY A 169 -20.03 20.23 -18.10
CA GLY A 169 -20.57 20.49 -16.76
C GLY A 169 -19.87 19.66 -15.68
N ALA A 170 -19.74 18.34 -15.89
CA ALA A 170 -19.07 17.44 -14.97
C ALA A 170 -17.56 17.73 -14.80
N LEU A 171 -16.92 18.26 -15.85
CA LEU A 171 -15.53 18.70 -15.79
C LEU A 171 -15.39 19.97 -14.93
N LEU A 172 -16.30 20.92 -15.10
CA LEU A 172 -16.33 22.17 -14.33
C LEU A 172 -16.69 21.95 -12.85
N SER A 173 -17.54 20.96 -12.55
CA SER A 173 -17.89 20.58 -11.17
C SER A 173 -16.86 19.65 -10.51
N GLY A 174 -15.83 19.21 -11.24
CA GLY A 174 -14.80 18.29 -10.73
C GLY A 174 -15.24 16.84 -10.56
N THR A 175 -16.43 16.47 -11.03
CA THR A 175 -16.96 15.10 -10.97
C THR A 175 -16.38 14.20 -12.06
N ALA A 176 -15.83 14.76 -13.14
CA ALA A 176 -15.06 14.04 -14.16
C ALA A 176 -13.55 13.99 -13.82
N ALA A 177 -13.25 13.60 -12.59
CA ALA A 177 -11.88 13.54 -12.08
C ALA A 177 -11.06 12.44 -12.78
N PRO A 178 -9.74 12.63 -12.96
CA PRO A 178 -8.85 11.54 -13.37
C PRO A 178 -8.85 10.42 -12.32
N ALA A 179 -8.68 9.18 -12.75
CA ALA A 179 -8.54 8.03 -11.87
C ALA A 179 -7.30 8.17 -10.97
N GLU A 180 -7.31 7.57 -9.79
CA GLU A 180 -6.16 7.63 -8.88
C GLU A 180 -4.94 6.92 -9.46
N SER A 181 -5.14 5.96 -10.36
CA SER A 181 -4.05 5.28 -11.08
C SER A 181 -3.32 6.26 -12.00
N TRP A 182 -4.05 7.13 -12.70
CA TRP A 182 -3.48 8.20 -13.53
C TRP A 182 -2.78 9.26 -12.67
N ARG A 183 -3.43 9.76 -11.61
CA ARG A 183 -2.82 10.72 -10.68
C ARG A 183 -1.54 10.18 -10.06
N TRP A 184 -1.51 8.89 -9.75
CA TRP A 184 -0.32 8.24 -9.24
C TRP A 184 0.80 8.21 -10.30
N LEU A 185 0.49 7.88 -11.56
CA LEU A 185 1.46 7.90 -12.65
C LEU A 185 2.05 9.29 -12.90
N GLU A 186 1.22 10.34 -12.93
CA GLU A 186 1.67 11.74 -13.11
C GLU A 186 2.64 12.20 -12.01
N ARG A 187 2.46 11.73 -10.77
CA ARG A 187 3.38 12.03 -9.67
C ARG A 187 4.76 11.38 -9.83
N HIS A 188 4.88 10.33 -10.64
CA HIS A 188 6.07 9.47 -10.71
C HIS A 188 6.72 9.36 -12.10
N PHE A 189 6.04 9.79 -13.15
CA PHE A 189 6.50 9.75 -14.53
C PHE A 189 6.14 11.05 -15.22
N ARG A 190 6.97 11.47 -16.19
CA ARG A 190 6.59 12.53 -17.11
C ARG A 190 5.70 11.91 -18.19
N THR A 191 4.42 11.82 -17.88
CA THR A 191 3.41 11.18 -18.75
C THR A 191 3.16 12.04 -19.99
N THR A 192 2.95 11.38 -21.12
CA THR A 192 2.48 12.01 -22.36
C THR A 192 1.37 11.14 -22.93
N PRO A 193 0.09 11.48 -22.67
CA PRO A 193 -1.02 10.79 -23.30
C PRO A 193 -1.01 11.07 -24.81
N VAL A 194 -1.20 10.03 -25.60
CA VAL A 194 -1.18 10.09 -27.07
C VAL A 194 -2.40 9.35 -27.60
N ASP A 195 -3.16 10.03 -28.46
CA ASP A 195 -4.36 9.44 -29.09
C ASP A 195 -4.03 8.68 -30.39
N PHE A 196 -2.94 9.05 -31.07
CA PHE A 196 -2.48 8.42 -32.32
C PHE A 196 -0.97 8.16 -32.28
N VAL A 197 -0.57 6.90 -32.44
CA VAL A 197 0.82 6.47 -32.24
C VAL A 197 1.63 6.63 -33.52
N THR A 198 2.47 7.66 -33.57
CA THR A 198 3.46 7.84 -34.64
C THR A 198 4.87 7.43 -34.20
N PRO A 199 5.79 7.12 -35.13
CA PRO A 199 7.19 6.88 -34.81
C PRO A 199 7.82 8.03 -34.01
N GLU A 200 7.48 9.28 -34.33
CA GLU A 200 7.97 10.48 -33.63
C GLU A 200 7.43 10.57 -32.21
N ALA A 201 6.19 10.12 -31.98
CA ALA A 201 5.60 10.06 -30.63
C ALA A 201 6.30 9.04 -29.73
N LEU A 202 6.94 8.02 -30.31
CA LEU A 202 7.72 7.01 -29.59
C LEU A 202 9.24 7.32 -29.56
N ALA A 203 9.72 8.13 -30.50
CA ALA A 203 11.13 8.45 -30.67
C ALA A 203 11.75 9.12 -29.42
N GLY A 204 12.92 8.65 -29.00
CA GLY A 204 13.65 9.17 -27.84
C GLY A 204 13.00 8.87 -26.49
N ARG A 205 11.96 8.02 -26.46
CA ARG A 205 11.27 7.60 -25.24
C ARG A 205 11.52 6.12 -25.02
N GLY A 206 11.80 5.74 -23.77
CA GLY A 206 12.15 4.36 -23.41
C GLY A 206 10.99 3.51 -22.91
N LEU A 207 9.83 4.12 -22.62
CA LEU A 207 8.70 3.45 -21.98
C LEU A 207 7.36 3.83 -22.63
N LEU A 208 6.55 2.80 -22.88
CA LEU A 208 5.18 2.89 -23.38
C LEU A 208 4.24 2.15 -22.42
N LEU A 209 3.12 2.76 -22.08
CA LEU A 209 1.97 2.12 -21.42
C LEU A 209 0.82 2.05 -22.43
N LEU A 210 0.45 0.85 -22.84
CA LEU A 210 -0.78 0.58 -23.59
C LEU A 210 -1.82 0.05 -22.62
N ALA A 211 -2.75 0.89 -22.18
CA ALA A 211 -3.79 0.50 -21.22
C ALA A 211 -5.16 0.43 -21.91
N GLN A 212 -5.56 -0.77 -22.34
CA GLN A 212 -6.81 -1.01 -23.07
C GLN A 212 -7.10 0.07 -24.13
N PRO A 213 -6.20 0.26 -25.12
CA PRO A 213 -6.36 1.30 -26.13
C PRO A 213 -7.61 1.07 -26.97
N ARG A 214 -8.13 2.15 -27.57
CA ARG A 214 -9.14 2.03 -28.64
C ARG A 214 -8.53 1.31 -29.85
N THR A 215 -9.36 1.02 -30.86
CA THR A 215 -8.92 0.42 -32.12
C THR A 215 -7.78 1.24 -32.72
N LEU A 216 -6.58 0.64 -32.74
CA LEU A 216 -5.41 1.22 -33.36
C LEU A 216 -5.44 0.96 -34.87
N GLN A 217 -5.02 1.95 -35.65
CA GLN A 217 -4.87 1.79 -37.10
C GLN A 217 -3.73 0.82 -37.43
N PRO A 218 -3.76 0.14 -38.60
CA PRO A 218 -2.69 -0.76 -39.00
C PRO A 218 -1.28 -0.13 -38.94
N GLN A 219 -1.16 1.13 -39.33
CA GLN A 219 0.09 1.89 -39.25
C GLN A 219 0.59 2.12 -37.81
N GLU A 220 -0.31 2.27 -36.84
CA GLU A 220 0.05 2.43 -35.42
C GLU A 220 0.54 1.11 -34.84
N LEU A 221 -0.11 -0.01 -35.18
CA LEU A 221 0.33 -1.35 -34.79
C LEU A 221 1.76 -1.61 -35.31
N VAL A 222 2.02 -1.29 -36.58
CA VAL A 222 3.37 -1.41 -37.17
C VAL A 222 4.37 -0.50 -36.46
N ALA A 223 4.02 0.76 -36.21
CA ALA A 223 4.91 1.71 -35.53
C ALA A 223 5.27 1.25 -34.10
N ILE A 224 4.31 0.74 -33.34
CA ILE A 224 4.54 0.16 -32.01
C ILE A 224 5.48 -1.04 -32.10
N ASP A 225 5.21 -1.95 -33.03
CA ASP A 225 6.00 -3.16 -33.18
C ASP A 225 7.44 -2.88 -33.61
N ASP A 226 7.65 -2.02 -34.60
CA ASP A 226 8.98 -1.64 -35.08
C ASP A 226 9.77 -0.91 -33.97
N TRP A 227 9.10 -0.04 -33.21
CA TRP A 227 9.70 0.62 -32.06
C TRP A 227 10.11 -0.40 -30.98
N LEU A 228 9.26 -1.36 -30.64
CA LEU A 228 9.61 -2.44 -29.71
C LEU A 228 10.81 -3.23 -30.22
N ARG A 229 10.81 -3.63 -31.50
CA ARG A 229 11.92 -4.36 -32.11
C ARG A 229 13.25 -3.62 -32.06
N SER A 230 13.22 -2.29 -32.08
CA SER A 230 14.40 -1.43 -31.94
C SER A 230 14.84 -1.17 -30.48
N GLY A 231 14.29 -1.89 -29.50
CA GLY A 231 14.68 -1.79 -28.09
C GLY A 231 13.68 -1.04 -27.19
N GLY A 232 12.51 -0.70 -27.71
CA GLY A 232 11.41 -0.14 -26.94
C GLY A 232 10.94 -1.07 -25.80
N ARG A 233 10.38 -0.50 -24.74
CA ARG A 233 9.87 -1.27 -23.58
C ARG A 233 8.43 -0.87 -23.29
N ALA A 234 7.52 -1.85 -23.27
CA ALA A 234 6.10 -1.60 -23.06
C ALA A 234 5.52 -2.35 -21.87
N LEU A 235 4.67 -1.68 -21.11
CA LEU A 235 3.67 -2.28 -20.23
C LEU A 235 2.33 -2.26 -20.97
N VAL A 236 1.70 -3.42 -21.13
CA VAL A 236 0.44 -3.56 -21.86
C VAL A 236 -0.59 -4.17 -20.92
N LEU A 237 -1.68 -3.44 -20.69
CA LEU A 237 -2.84 -3.92 -19.96
C LEU A 237 -3.92 -4.26 -20.99
N ALA A 238 -4.21 -5.54 -21.12
CA ALA A 238 -5.13 -6.08 -22.12
C ALA A 238 -6.17 -6.94 -21.43
N ASP A 239 -7.42 -6.51 -21.52
CA ASP A 239 -8.54 -7.10 -20.80
C ASP A 239 -9.49 -7.81 -21.77
N PRO A 240 -9.78 -9.11 -21.60
CA PRO A 240 -10.71 -9.81 -22.48
C PRO A 240 -12.18 -9.48 -22.19
N ALA A 241 -12.50 -8.90 -21.03
CA ALA A 241 -13.86 -8.59 -20.59
C ALA A 241 -13.84 -7.45 -19.56
N LEU A 242 -13.67 -6.22 -20.05
CA LEU A 242 -13.53 -5.03 -19.21
C LEU A 242 -14.80 -4.76 -18.39
N HIS A 243 -14.66 -4.73 -17.06
CA HIS A 243 -15.69 -4.35 -16.10
C HIS A 243 -15.44 -2.94 -15.55
N TRP A 244 -15.52 -1.96 -16.45
CA TRP A 244 -15.40 -0.55 -16.08
C TRP A 244 -16.75 0.09 -15.76
N ASP A 245 -16.82 0.88 -14.69
CA ASP A 245 -18.01 1.67 -14.35
C ASP A 245 -18.18 2.84 -15.33
N SER A 246 -18.76 2.56 -16.50
CA SER A 246 -19.06 3.58 -17.51
C SER A 246 -20.47 4.14 -17.35
N ARG A 247 -20.59 5.46 -17.45
CA ARG A 247 -21.88 6.18 -17.52
C ARG A 247 -22.51 6.10 -18.91
N TYR A 248 -21.74 5.69 -19.91
CA TYR A 248 -22.19 5.58 -21.29
C TYR A 248 -22.84 4.22 -21.55
N PRO A 249 -23.92 4.16 -22.35
CA PRO A 249 -24.53 2.88 -22.70
C PRO A 249 -23.60 2.04 -23.57
N LEU A 250 -23.80 0.72 -23.55
CA LEU A 250 -23.09 -0.21 -24.43
C LEU A 250 -23.23 0.22 -25.89
N GLY A 251 -22.09 0.30 -26.60
CA GLY A 251 -22.01 0.72 -28.00
C GLY A 251 -21.79 2.23 -28.21
N ASP A 252 -21.80 3.06 -27.16
CA ASP A 252 -21.38 4.47 -27.29
C ASP A 252 -19.88 4.54 -27.63
N PRO A 253 -19.47 5.24 -28.71
CA PRO A 253 -18.06 5.37 -29.06
C PRO A 253 -17.18 6.03 -28.00
N ARG A 254 -17.76 6.73 -27.03
CA ARG A 254 -17.04 7.36 -25.91
C ARG A 254 -16.76 6.39 -24.77
N ALA A 255 -17.53 5.31 -24.66
CA ALA A 255 -17.28 4.26 -23.67
C ALA A 255 -15.89 3.63 -23.90
N PRO A 256 -15.25 3.10 -22.84
CA PRO A 256 -14.02 2.34 -22.99
C PRO A 256 -14.26 1.06 -23.82
N PRO A 257 -13.25 0.57 -24.55
CA PRO A 257 -13.38 -0.69 -25.29
C PRO A 257 -13.70 -1.86 -24.35
N PRO A 258 -14.78 -2.62 -24.58
CA PRO A 258 -15.22 -3.69 -23.67
C PRO A 258 -14.28 -4.91 -23.67
N MET A 259 -13.39 -5.02 -24.66
CA MET A 259 -12.40 -6.07 -24.77
C MET A 259 -11.15 -5.51 -25.46
N SER A 260 -10.01 -6.18 -25.25
CA SER A 260 -8.76 -5.80 -25.87
C SER A 260 -8.85 -6.01 -27.38
N LEU A 261 -8.22 -5.09 -28.13
CA LEU A 261 -8.11 -5.13 -29.58
C LEU A 261 -6.66 -5.29 -30.04
N LEU A 262 -5.79 -5.73 -29.11
CA LEU A 262 -4.35 -5.88 -29.34
C LEU A 262 -3.98 -7.27 -29.87
N ASP A 263 -4.95 -8.13 -30.19
CA ASP A 263 -4.73 -9.47 -30.73
C ASP A 263 -3.78 -9.52 -31.93
N PRO A 264 -3.80 -8.58 -32.90
CA PRO A 264 -2.85 -8.61 -34.02
C PRO A 264 -1.39 -8.50 -33.56
N LEU A 265 -1.11 -7.68 -32.55
CA LEU A 265 0.24 -7.54 -31.96
C LEU A 265 0.59 -8.77 -31.14
N MET A 266 -0.30 -9.19 -30.24
CA MET A 266 -0.09 -10.35 -29.37
C MET A 266 0.19 -11.62 -30.18
N THR A 267 -0.62 -11.87 -31.22
CA THR A 267 -0.44 -13.01 -32.14
C THR A 267 0.95 -12.99 -32.77
N ARG A 268 1.41 -11.81 -33.22
CA ARG A 268 2.73 -11.65 -33.84
C ARG A 268 3.88 -11.77 -32.83
N TRP A 269 3.65 -11.48 -31.55
CA TRP A 269 4.62 -11.68 -30.47
C TRP A 269 4.65 -13.13 -29.96
N GLY A 270 3.66 -13.96 -30.34
CA GLY A 270 3.58 -15.36 -29.94
C GLY A 270 2.87 -15.57 -28.61
N VAL A 271 1.84 -14.77 -28.34
CA VAL A 271 0.95 -14.92 -27.17
C VAL A 271 -0.49 -14.65 -27.57
N ARG A 272 -1.43 -15.31 -26.88
CA ARG A 272 -2.86 -15.12 -27.04
C ARG A 272 -3.48 -14.80 -25.69
N LEU A 273 -4.47 -13.92 -25.67
CA LEU A 273 -5.25 -13.58 -24.48
C LEU A 273 -6.58 -14.33 -24.51
N ASP A 274 -6.83 -15.14 -23.49
CA ASP A 274 -8.08 -15.85 -23.29
C ASP A 274 -8.87 -15.24 -22.14
N GLN A 275 -10.18 -15.47 -22.15
CA GLN A 275 -11.03 -15.20 -20.99
C GLN A 275 -10.59 -16.07 -19.81
N GLY A 276 -10.54 -15.47 -18.62
CA GLY A 276 -10.33 -16.20 -17.39
C GLY A 276 -11.65 -16.47 -16.66
N GLU A 277 -11.51 -17.00 -15.45
CA GLU A 277 -12.64 -17.16 -14.54
C GLU A 277 -13.23 -15.80 -14.13
N PRO A 278 -14.56 -15.68 -14.06
CA PRO A 278 -15.21 -14.44 -13.63
C PRO A 278 -14.96 -14.16 -12.15
N GLY A 279 -14.97 -12.88 -11.79
CA GLY A 279 -14.93 -12.41 -10.42
C GLY A 279 -13.56 -11.87 -9.96
N PRO A 280 -13.46 -11.43 -8.69
CA PRO A 280 -12.29 -10.74 -8.19
C PRO A 280 -11.08 -11.67 -8.14
N VAL A 281 -9.94 -11.17 -8.62
CA VAL A 281 -8.65 -11.87 -8.57
C VAL A 281 -7.68 -11.01 -7.77
N ILE A 282 -7.25 -11.52 -6.62
CA ILE A 282 -6.19 -10.91 -5.82
C ILE A 282 -4.95 -11.78 -5.95
N MET A 283 -3.85 -11.20 -6.40
CA MET A 283 -2.56 -11.88 -6.47
C MET A 283 -1.45 -11.04 -5.86
N ASP A 284 -0.43 -11.71 -5.34
CA ASP A 284 0.80 -11.07 -4.92
C ASP A 284 1.86 -11.25 -6.01
N VAL A 285 2.49 -10.16 -6.46
CA VAL A 285 3.60 -10.19 -7.43
C VAL A 285 4.89 -9.70 -6.79
N VAL A 286 6.03 -10.22 -7.24
CA VAL A 286 7.34 -9.76 -6.78
C VAL A 286 8.02 -8.96 -7.89
N VAL A 287 8.27 -7.68 -7.63
CA VAL A 287 8.92 -6.76 -8.58
C VAL A 287 10.04 -6.04 -7.85
N ALA A 288 11.26 -6.06 -8.42
CA ALA A 288 12.46 -5.50 -7.81
C ALA A 288 12.69 -5.96 -6.35
N GLY A 289 12.44 -7.26 -6.08
CA GLY A 289 12.61 -7.87 -4.76
C GLY A 289 11.55 -7.47 -3.72
N ARG A 290 10.49 -6.77 -4.12
CA ARG A 290 9.38 -6.36 -3.24
C ARG A 290 8.08 -7.03 -3.66
N ARG A 291 7.29 -7.46 -2.68
CA ARG A 291 5.96 -8.01 -2.87
C ARG A 291 4.93 -6.89 -2.97
N TRP A 292 4.05 -6.97 -3.95
CA TRP A 292 2.96 -6.04 -4.22
C TRP A 292 1.66 -6.83 -4.36
N ARG A 293 0.59 -6.36 -3.74
CA ARG A 293 -0.74 -6.95 -3.93
C ARG A 293 -1.45 -6.27 -5.08
N VAL A 294 -1.94 -7.05 -6.02
CA VAL A 294 -2.69 -6.57 -7.18
C VAL A 294 -4.10 -7.13 -7.10
N ALA A 295 -5.08 -6.23 -7.21
CA ALA A 295 -6.49 -6.58 -7.34
C ALA A 295 -6.92 -6.36 -8.79
N MET A 296 -7.57 -7.37 -9.35
CA MET A 296 -8.07 -7.47 -10.73
C MET A 296 -9.50 -8.02 -10.70
N ASP A 297 -10.21 -8.01 -11.82
CA ASP A 297 -11.59 -8.50 -11.89
C ASP A 297 -11.85 -9.19 -13.22
N ALA A 298 -12.23 -10.47 -13.18
CA ALA A 298 -12.37 -11.32 -14.35
C ALA A 298 -11.13 -11.35 -15.26
N ALA A 299 -9.94 -11.20 -14.64
CA ALA A 299 -8.66 -11.20 -15.34
C ALA A 299 -8.55 -12.36 -16.34
N GLY A 300 -8.03 -12.08 -17.53
CA GLY A 300 -7.75 -13.04 -18.57
C GLY A 300 -6.58 -13.96 -18.28
N VAL A 301 -6.32 -14.88 -19.21
CA VAL A 301 -5.21 -15.82 -19.16
C VAL A 301 -4.40 -15.72 -20.46
N PHE A 302 -3.12 -15.39 -20.34
CA PHE A 302 -2.20 -15.46 -21.45
C PHE A 302 -1.74 -16.90 -21.70
N VAL A 303 -1.87 -17.33 -22.96
CA VAL A 303 -1.33 -18.60 -23.45
C VAL A 303 -0.21 -18.29 -24.42
N ALA A 304 1.01 -18.69 -24.07
CA ALA A 304 2.15 -18.58 -24.97
C ALA A 304 1.94 -19.51 -26.18
N THR A 305 2.05 -18.96 -27.39
CA THR A 305 1.90 -19.68 -28.66
C THR A 305 3.22 -19.78 -29.42
N GLY A 306 4.25 -19.03 -29.00
CA GLY A 306 5.61 -19.08 -29.54
C GLY A 306 6.67 -18.88 -28.46
N GLU A 307 7.95 -18.97 -28.84
CA GLU A 307 9.09 -18.91 -27.91
C GLU A 307 9.41 -17.49 -27.41
N GLY A 308 8.90 -16.46 -28.08
CA GLY A 308 9.16 -15.05 -27.75
C GLY A 308 8.46 -14.57 -26.48
N CYS A 309 7.47 -15.30 -25.97
CA CYS A 309 6.67 -14.93 -24.81
C CYS A 309 6.63 -16.06 -23.77
N ARG A 310 6.64 -15.69 -22.49
CA ARG A 310 6.48 -16.61 -21.36
C ARG A 310 5.33 -16.13 -20.48
N ALA A 311 4.34 -16.99 -20.27
CA ALA A 311 3.28 -16.78 -19.28
C ALA A 311 3.85 -16.93 -17.86
N GLU A 312 3.46 -16.02 -16.96
CA GLU A 312 3.85 -15.96 -15.55
C GLU A 312 2.56 -15.82 -14.69
N SER A 313 2.65 -16.16 -13.40
CA SER A 313 1.53 -15.99 -12.44
C SER A 313 0.21 -16.60 -12.93
N ASP A 314 0.19 -17.89 -13.23
CA ASP A 314 -0.97 -18.61 -13.76
C ASP A 314 -1.57 -17.99 -15.05
N GLY A 315 -0.72 -17.33 -15.83
CA GLY A 315 -1.09 -16.67 -17.09
C GLY A 315 -1.68 -15.27 -16.92
N ARG A 316 -1.75 -14.71 -15.70
CA ARG A 316 -2.19 -13.32 -15.50
C ARG A 316 -1.19 -12.30 -16.04
N LEU A 317 0.07 -12.70 -16.14
CA LEU A 317 1.15 -11.91 -16.70
C LEU A 317 1.78 -12.68 -17.87
N ALA A 318 2.31 -11.96 -18.85
CA ALA A 318 3.22 -12.54 -19.84
C ALA A 318 4.38 -11.61 -20.13
N ARG A 319 5.59 -12.16 -20.17
CA ARG A 319 6.80 -11.43 -20.53
C ARG A 319 7.24 -11.83 -21.92
N CYS A 320 7.36 -10.85 -22.80
CA CYS A 320 7.75 -11.08 -24.18
C CYS A 320 9.02 -10.32 -24.55
N THR A 321 9.89 -10.98 -25.30
CA THR A 321 11.02 -10.36 -25.99
C THR A 321 10.62 -10.16 -27.45
N VAL A 322 10.61 -8.90 -27.90
CA VAL A 322 10.20 -8.52 -29.25
C VAL A 322 11.36 -7.80 -29.92
N GLY A 323 12.12 -8.50 -30.76
CA GLY A 323 13.42 -8.01 -31.24
C GLY A 323 14.34 -7.71 -30.06
N ASP A 324 14.87 -6.49 -30.00
CA ASP A 324 15.70 -6.02 -28.88
C ASP A 324 14.88 -5.47 -27.70
N GLY A 325 13.55 -5.38 -27.85
CA GLY A 325 12.62 -4.82 -26.88
C GLY A 325 12.04 -5.82 -25.89
N GLN A 326 11.30 -5.27 -24.92
CA GLN A 326 10.66 -6.03 -23.85
C GLN A 326 9.21 -5.57 -23.66
N VAL A 327 8.31 -6.53 -23.52
CA VAL A 327 6.89 -6.27 -23.22
C VAL A 327 6.51 -7.03 -21.96
N LEU A 328 5.91 -6.35 -21.00
CA LEU A 328 5.15 -6.97 -19.93
C LEU A 328 3.67 -6.80 -20.24
N LEU A 329 2.97 -7.91 -20.41
CA LEU A 329 1.54 -7.98 -20.60
C LEU A 329 0.87 -8.32 -19.26
N VAL A 330 -0.23 -7.63 -18.96
CA VAL A 330 -1.12 -7.90 -17.83
C VAL A 330 -2.52 -8.16 -18.39
N ALA A 331 -3.12 -9.28 -18.01
CA ALA A 331 -4.34 -9.80 -18.61
C ALA A 331 -5.61 -9.12 -18.09
N ASP A 332 -5.51 -7.88 -17.64
CA ASP A 332 -6.56 -7.14 -16.97
C ASP A 332 -6.23 -5.65 -17.06
N ALA A 333 -7.22 -4.84 -17.40
CA ALA A 333 -7.10 -3.38 -17.42
C ALA A 333 -7.92 -2.73 -16.31
N ASP A 334 -8.88 -3.47 -15.73
CA ASP A 334 -9.65 -3.06 -14.56
C ASP A 334 -8.79 -2.78 -13.32
N LEU A 335 -7.58 -3.32 -13.23
CA LEU A 335 -6.63 -2.97 -12.17
C LEU A 335 -6.33 -1.47 -12.09
N MET A 336 -6.56 -0.70 -13.17
CA MET A 336 -6.46 0.75 -13.15
C MET A 336 -7.69 1.45 -12.55
N ALA A 337 -8.80 0.74 -12.35
CA ALA A 337 -10.04 1.25 -11.79
C ALA A 337 -9.95 1.43 -10.28
N ASP A 338 -10.39 2.59 -9.79
CA ASP A 338 -10.29 2.94 -8.38
C ASP A 338 -11.05 1.96 -7.47
N ARG A 339 -12.16 1.38 -7.94
CA ARG A 339 -13.00 0.42 -7.19
C ARG A 339 -12.25 -0.79 -6.64
N LEU A 340 -11.14 -1.19 -7.28
CA LEU A 340 -10.40 -2.40 -6.90
C LEU A 340 -9.35 -2.16 -5.81
N TRP A 341 -8.87 -0.93 -5.66
CA TRP A 341 -7.69 -0.67 -4.81
C TRP A 341 -7.76 0.63 -4.00
N VAL A 342 -8.69 1.54 -4.29
CA VAL A 342 -8.88 2.80 -3.57
C VAL A 342 -9.98 2.61 -2.53
N ALA A 343 -9.70 2.95 -1.28
CA ALA A 343 -10.72 2.94 -0.23
C ALA A 343 -11.68 4.13 -0.35
N ALA A 344 -12.85 4.04 0.27
CA ALA A 344 -13.82 5.15 0.24
C ALA A 344 -13.28 6.45 0.87
N GLY A 345 -13.58 7.60 0.26
CA GLY A 345 -13.22 8.94 0.74
C GLY A 345 -11.99 9.54 0.06
N ALA A 346 -11.71 10.82 0.33
CA ALA A 346 -10.72 11.61 -0.41
C ALA A 346 -9.29 11.03 -0.36
N ASP A 347 -8.88 10.46 0.78
CA ASP A 347 -7.54 9.86 0.95
C ASP A 347 -7.52 8.36 0.62
N GLY A 348 -8.47 7.88 -0.17
CA GLY A 348 -8.64 6.46 -0.47
C GLY A 348 -7.42 5.77 -1.06
N ALA A 349 -6.65 6.49 -1.87
CA ALA A 349 -5.44 6.00 -2.54
C ALA A 349 -4.19 6.13 -1.66
N ALA A 350 -4.28 6.79 -0.50
CA ALA A 350 -3.17 6.89 0.43
C ALA A 350 -2.74 5.48 0.85
N ARG A 351 -1.42 5.28 0.97
CA ARG A 351 -0.81 3.99 1.36
C ARG A 351 -1.53 3.34 2.55
N VAL A 352 -1.85 4.12 3.58
CA VAL A 352 -2.46 3.62 4.83
C VAL A 352 -3.92 3.20 4.68
N ARG A 353 -4.59 3.58 3.60
CA ARG A 353 -6.03 3.33 3.38
C ARG A 353 -6.33 2.40 2.21
N ARG A 354 -5.48 2.39 1.18
CA ARG A 354 -5.72 1.61 -0.03
C ARG A 354 -5.90 0.11 0.22
N LEU A 355 -6.68 -0.54 -0.63
CA LEU A 355 -7.09 -1.94 -0.54
C LEU A 355 -6.14 -2.88 -1.31
N ALA A 356 -5.41 -2.36 -2.30
CA ALA A 356 -4.35 -3.07 -3.02
C ALA A 356 -3.30 -2.06 -3.53
N ASP A 357 -2.22 -2.55 -4.14
CA ASP A 357 -1.08 -1.75 -4.60
C ASP A 357 -1.11 -1.46 -6.11
N ASN A 358 -2.28 -1.47 -6.75
CA ASN A 358 -2.40 -1.37 -8.21
C ASN A 358 -1.69 -0.14 -8.81
N GLY A 359 -1.83 1.05 -8.21
CA GLY A 359 -1.08 2.24 -8.65
C GLY A 359 0.45 2.03 -8.56
N PRO A 360 1.00 1.77 -7.36
CA PRO A 360 2.43 1.54 -7.17
C PRO A 360 3.05 0.40 -7.97
N VAL A 361 2.35 -0.73 -8.14
CA VAL A 361 2.88 -1.88 -8.88
C VAL A 361 3.06 -1.55 -10.36
N LEU A 362 2.18 -0.73 -10.96
CA LEU A 362 2.36 -0.22 -12.33
C LEU A 362 3.70 0.50 -12.46
N GLY A 363 4.03 1.39 -11.52
CA GLY A 363 5.30 2.09 -11.54
C GLY A 363 6.50 1.18 -11.25
N ALA A 364 6.35 0.15 -10.42
CA ALA A 364 7.39 -0.84 -10.18
C ALA A 364 7.68 -1.66 -11.46
N TRP A 365 6.64 -2.07 -12.19
CA TRP A 365 6.77 -2.74 -13.48
C TRP A 365 7.43 -1.85 -14.52
N LEU A 366 7.00 -0.59 -14.65
CA LEU A 366 7.60 0.38 -15.57
C LEU A 366 9.07 0.67 -15.25
N ASP A 367 9.43 0.78 -13.96
CA ASP A 367 10.82 0.94 -13.54
C ASP A 367 11.67 -0.28 -13.86
N SER A 368 11.15 -1.46 -13.56
CA SER A 368 11.81 -2.73 -13.87
C SER A 368 12.02 -2.88 -15.39
N LEU A 369 11.00 -2.56 -16.19
CA LEU A 369 11.09 -2.55 -17.64
C LEU A 369 12.15 -1.56 -18.11
N GLY A 370 12.14 -0.33 -17.59
CA GLY A 370 13.05 0.75 -17.96
C GLY A 370 14.48 0.61 -17.42
N GLY A 371 14.76 -0.40 -16.58
CA GLY A 371 16.04 -0.53 -15.89
C GLY A 371 16.31 0.62 -14.91
N ILE A 372 15.25 1.26 -14.41
CA ILE A 372 15.32 2.41 -13.52
C ILE A 372 15.33 1.91 -12.08
N SER A 373 16.42 2.18 -11.35
CA SER A 373 16.51 1.84 -9.92
C SER A 373 15.92 2.96 -9.07
N ARG A 374 14.68 2.77 -8.59
CA ARG A 374 14.02 3.67 -7.61
C ARG A 374 13.54 2.88 -6.42
N ASP A 375 13.85 3.36 -5.21
CA ASP A 375 13.30 2.74 -4.01
C ASP A 375 11.83 3.15 -3.83
N ARG A 376 10.92 2.20 -4.09
CA ARG A 376 9.48 2.35 -3.82
C ARG A 376 9.05 1.71 -2.50
N GLY A 377 10.01 1.39 -1.62
CA GLY A 377 9.73 0.71 -0.35
C GLY A 377 8.80 1.48 0.58
N ALA A 378 8.84 2.81 0.55
CA ALA A 378 7.91 3.64 1.31
C ALA A 378 6.46 3.49 0.84
N GLU A 379 6.25 3.15 -0.43
CA GLU A 379 4.91 2.94 -0.99
C GLU A 379 4.36 1.56 -0.65
N ALA A 380 5.18 0.51 -0.60
CA ALA A 380 4.70 -0.86 -0.41
C ALA A 380 3.90 -1.04 0.89
N VAL A 381 2.73 -1.65 0.77
CA VAL A 381 1.94 -2.13 1.90
C VAL A 381 2.39 -3.55 2.23
N ARG A 382 2.44 -3.89 3.51
CA ARG A 382 2.73 -5.27 3.92
C ARG A 382 1.44 -6.03 4.07
N TRP A 383 1.23 -7.00 3.20
CA TRP A 383 0.05 -7.86 3.20
C TRP A 383 0.31 -9.17 3.94
N PHE A 384 -0.75 -9.88 4.31
CA PHE A 384 -0.64 -11.23 4.83
C PHE A 384 0.06 -12.13 3.81
N ALA A 385 0.97 -12.99 4.26
CA ALA A 385 1.56 -13.99 3.41
C ALA A 385 0.50 -15.01 2.96
N PRO A 386 0.56 -15.51 1.71
CA PRO A 386 -0.41 -16.50 1.20
C PRO A 386 -0.48 -17.73 2.10
N GLY A 387 -1.70 -18.22 2.37
CA GLY A 387 -1.93 -19.45 3.13
C GLY A 387 -1.68 -19.35 4.64
N VAL A 388 -1.39 -18.17 5.18
CA VAL A 388 -1.21 -17.99 6.63
C VAL A 388 -2.55 -17.96 7.36
N SER A 389 -2.67 -18.76 8.42
CA SER A 389 -3.78 -18.65 9.36
C SER A 389 -3.51 -17.51 10.36
N TRP A 390 -4.32 -16.45 10.29
CA TRP A 390 -4.20 -15.34 11.23
C TRP A 390 -4.53 -15.75 12.68
N LEU A 391 -5.40 -16.75 12.87
CA LEU A 391 -5.75 -17.30 14.18
C LEU A 391 -4.55 -17.93 14.87
N THR A 392 -3.72 -18.70 14.14
CA THR A 392 -2.53 -19.31 14.71
C THR A 392 -1.45 -18.28 15.01
N ALA A 393 -1.28 -17.28 14.14
CA ALA A 393 -0.40 -16.15 14.38
C ALA A 393 -0.79 -15.39 15.65
N LEU A 394 -2.10 -15.12 15.82
CA LEU A 394 -2.65 -14.45 17.01
C LEU A 394 -2.46 -15.29 18.28
N ALA A 395 -2.77 -16.58 18.24
CA ALA A 395 -2.62 -17.47 19.37
C ALA A 395 -1.17 -17.50 19.87
N LEU A 396 -0.20 -17.60 18.95
CA LEU A 396 1.24 -17.55 19.27
C LEU A 396 1.66 -16.19 19.85
N ALA A 397 1.15 -15.10 19.28
CA ALA A 397 1.44 -13.75 19.76
C ALA A 397 0.94 -13.49 21.19
N CYS A 398 -0.16 -14.12 21.60
CA CYS A 398 -0.70 -14.00 22.96
C CYS A 398 0.14 -14.72 24.03
N ILE A 399 0.94 -15.74 23.68
CA ILE A 399 1.65 -16.61 24.64
C ILE A 399 2.54 -15.81 25.60
N PRO A 400 3.44 -14.91 25.15
CA PRO A 400 4.33 -14.17 26.05
C PRO A 400 3.55 -13.25 27.01
N ALA A 401 2.51 -12.59 26.51
CA ALA A 401 1.68 -11.70 27.32
C ALA A 401 0.90 -12.45 28.40
N LEU A 402 0.27 -13.58 28.04
CA LEU A 402 -0.46 -14.45 28.97
C LEU A 402 0.48 -15.08 30.00
N PHE A 403 1.64 -15.56 29.58
CA PHE A 403 2.64 -16.12 30.49
C PHE A 403 3.08 -15.08 31.54
N ALA A 404 3.43 -13.86 31.12
CA ALA A 404 3.81 -12.79 32.04
C ALA A 404 2.66 -12.37 32.97
N LEU A 405 1.41 -12.42 32.49
CA LEU A 405 0.23 -12.13 33.31
C LEU A 405 0.03 -13.20 34.39
N ILE A 406 0.06 -14.48 34.02
CA ILE A 406 -0.11 -15.62 34.92
C ILE A 406 1.03 -15.67 35.93
N ALA A 407 2.28 -15.53 35.50
CA ALA A 407 3.44 -15.50 36.40
C ALA A 407 3.34 -14.37 37.43
N GLY A 408 2.87 -13.18 37.01
CA GLY A 408 2.65 -12.05 37.92
C GLY A 408 1.53 -12.29 38.94
N LEU A 409 0.44 -12.96 38.54
CA LEU A 409 -0.62 -13.37 39.46
C LEU A 409 -0.11 -14.41 40.45
N PHE A 410 0.62 -15.41 39.96
CA PHE A 410 1.19 -16.46 40.79
C PHE A 410 2.15 -15.89 41.85
N MET A 411 3.08 -15.00 41.48
CA MET A 411 3.98 -14.34 42.44
C MET A 411 3.25 -13.49 43.49
N ARG A 412 2.05 -12.99 43.17
CA ARG A 412 1.24 -12.18 44.10
C ARG A 412 0.45 -13.04 45.09
N PHE A 413 -0.01 -14.21 44.67
CA PHE A 413 -0.84 -15.11 45.47
C PHE A 413 -0.05 -16.29 46.08
N TRP A 414 1.20 -16.49 45.67
CA TRP A 414 2.05 -17.49 46.30
C TRP A 414 2.31 -17.07 47.76
N PRO A 415 1.93 -17.89 48.74
CA PRO A 415 2.23 -17.59 50.13
C PRO A 415 3.75 -17.51 50.25
N ARG A 416 4.27 -16.35 50.67
CA ARG A 416 5.64 -16.27 51.19
C ARG A 416 5.65 -17.16 52.42
N SER A 417 6.00 -18.44 52.24
CA SER A 417 6.33 -19.33 53.33
C SER A 417 7.35 -18.57 54.17
N ARG A 418 6.94 -18.21 55.39
CA ARG A 418 7.81 -17.57 56.37
C ARG A 418 8.99 -18.52 56.54
N ALA A 419 10.12 -18.17 55.95
CA ALA A 419 11.39 -18.74 56.37
C ALA A 419 11.59 -18.24 57.79
N ALA A 420 11.39 -19.16 58.74
CA ALA A 420 11.73 -19.00 60.14
C ALA A 420 13.26 -18.98 60.30
#